data_AF-A0A954KJZ3-F1
#
_entry.id   AF-A0A954KJZ3-F1
#
_cell.length_a   1.000
_cell.length_b   1.000
_cell.length_c   1.000
_cell.angle_alpha   90.00
_cell.angle_beta   90.00
_cell.angle_gamma   90.00
#
_symmetry.space_group_name_H-M   'P 1'
#
loop_
_entity.id
_entity.type
_entity.pdbx_description
1 polymer ?
#
loop_
_entity_poly.entity_id
_entity_poly.type
_entity_poly.pdbx_seq_one_letter_code
_entity_poly.pdbx_strand_id
1 'polypeptide(L)'
;MISTQSSSQVRGLPDNCIDYVFTDPPFGANFDYSELNFFWEPFLGVVTNQAPEAIVSNSQGKSIDNYRMLMTDSFREYYRVLKPGRWMTVEFSNTKAAVWNAIQIALEHAGFVVANVSTLDKKQKGFKALMTPTAVKQDLIISAYKPSSTLEERVAFEPGNADAAWEFVRQHLRRLPVFVSQHECGEVVTERLRHMLYDRMVSFHIQRNVAVPLSIGEFYAGLSEAFPERDGMYFLPDQVSEYERSRMEIGKFEQLQLFVNDEKSAIQWVRSQLLRSPMKYQDLSPLYMKEAQRVWEKHEQPLELRTILQESFVED
;
A
#
# COMPACT_ATOMS: atom_id res chain seq x y z
N MET A 1 -27.26 10.96 1.90
CA MET A 1 -27.15 11.89 0.75
C MET A 1 -26.79 11.05 -0.46
N ILE A 2 -27.46 11.26 -1.60
CA ILE A 2 -27.11 10.64 -2.87
C ILE A 2 -26.77 11.78 -3.82
N SER A 3 -25.66 11.69 -4.55
CA SER A 3 -25.09 12.78 -5.34
C SER A 3 -24.37 12.21 -6.56
N THR A 4 -24.34 12.98 -7.65
CA THR A 4 -23.60 12.67 -8.88
C THR A 4 -22.46 13.67 -9.12
N GLN A 5 -22.01 14.34 -8.07
CA GLN A 5 -20.87 15.26 -8.11
C GLN A 5 -19.55 14.50 -8.36
N SER A 6 -18.53 15.21 -8.87
CA SER A 6 -17.19 14.65 -9.00
C SER A 6 -16.60 14.34 -7.62
N SER A 7 -15.95 13.19 -7.48
CA SER A 7 -15.24 12.82 -6.26
C SER A 7 -14.06 13.73 -5.94
N SER A 8 -13.53 14.47 -6.93
CA SER A 8 -12.52 15.51 -6.72
C SER A 8 -13.07 16.81 -6.16
N GLN A 9 -14.40 16.96 -6.10
CA GLN A 9 -15.04 18.15 -5.54
C GLN A 9 -16.45 17.84 -5.02
N VAL A 10 -16.54 17.42 -3.76
CA VAL A 10 -17.80 17.09 -3.10
C VAL A 10 -18.33 18.34 -2.38
N ARG A 11 -19.03 19.19 -3.14
CA ARG A 11 -19.58 20.45 -2.62
C ARG A 11 -20.72 20.18 -1.65
N GLY A 12 -20.83 21.04 -0.64
CA GLY A 12 -21.87 20.98 0.39
C GLY A 12 -21.56 20.08 1.57
N LEU A 13 -20.40 19.39 1.58
CA LEU A 13 -19.91 18.69 2.76
C LEU A 13 -18.84 19.52 3.49
N PRO A 14 -19.02 19.80 4.80
CA PRO A 14 -18.00 20.46 5.59
C PRO A 14 -16.79 19.54 5.80
N ASP A 15 -15.68 20.13 6.19
CA ASP A 15 -14.47 19.39 6.55
C ASP A 15 -14.74 18.46 7.75
N ASN A 16 -14.07 17.31 7.80
CA ASN A 16 -14.13 16.37 8.93
C ASN A 16 -15.57 15.98 9.33
N CYS A 17 -16.46 15.72 8.36
CA CYS A 17 -17.85 15.35 8.63
C CYS A 17 -18.15 13.85 8.46
N ILE A 18 -17.32 13.12 7.71
CA ILE A 18 -17.50 11.71 7.38
C ILE A 18 -16.72 10.83 8.36
N ASP A 19 -17.33 9.71 8.80
CA ASP A 19 -16.71 8.75 9.72
C ASP A 19 -15.99 7.59 9.03
N TYR A 20 -16.30 7.31 7.76
CA TYR A 20 -15.68 6.25 6.98
C TYR A 20 -15.91 6.49 5.47
N VAL A 21 -14.91 6.16 4.64
CA VAL A 21 -15.03 6.22 3.18
C VAL A 21 -14.81 4.82 2.61
N PHE A 22 -15.70 4.37 1.75
CA PHE A 22 -15.50 3.21 0.88
C PHE A 22 -15.57 3.69 -0.56
N THR A 23 -14.57 3.37 -1.37
CA THR A 23 -14.50 3.84 -2.76
C THR A 23 -13.98 2.74 -3.68
N ASP A 24 -14.58 2.68 -4.88
CA ASP A 24 -14.17 1.81 -5.99
C ASP A 24 -13.85 2.72 -7.19
N PRO A 25 -12.65 3.32 -7.24
CA PRO A 25 -12.27 4.24 -8.30
C PRO A 25 -12.00 3.51 -9.63
N PRO A 26 -12.02 4.22 -10.77
CA PRO A 26 -11.70 3.63 -12.06
C PRO A 26 -10.31 2.99 -12.09
N PHE A 27 -10.21 1.83 -12.73
CA PHE A 27 -9.01 0.99 -12.70
C PHE A 27 -7.97 1.36 -13.76
N GLY A 28 -7.66 2.65 -13.96
CA GLY A 28 -6.64 3.10 -14.92
C GLY A 28 -7.02 2.79 -16.38
N ALA A 29 -6.29 1.89 -17.05
CA ALA A 29 -6.43 1.60 -18.49
C ALA A 29 -7.42 0.47 -18.84
N ASN A 30 -8.33 0.12 -17.92
CA ASN A 30 -9.20 -1.05 -18.12
C ASN A 30 -10.37 -0.74 -19.07
N PHE A 31 -10.99 0.44 -18.94
CA PHE A 31 -12.11 0.87 -19.77
C PHE A 31 -12.11 2.40 -19.90
N ASP A 32 -12.44 2.88 -21.09
CA ASP A 32 -12.72 4.27 -21.37
C ASP A 32 -14.24 4.48 -21.19
N TYR A 33 -14.67 4.76 -19.95
CA TYR A 33 -16.09 4.70 -19.56
C TYR A 33 -16.94 5.70 -20.33
N SER A 34 -16.42 6.91 -20.55
CA SER A 34 -17.13 7.94 -21.32
C SER A 34 -17.37 7.53 -22.78
N GLU A 35 -16.49 6.71 -23.37
CA GLU A 35 -16.67 6.23 -24.75
C GLU A 35 -17.86 5.27 -24.88
N LEU A 36 -18.27 4.60 -23.80
CA LEU A 36 -19.45 3.74 -23.79
C LEU A 36 -20.75 4.53 -24.02
N ASN A 37 -20.74 5.85 -23.76
CA ASN A 37 -21.88 6.73 -23.98
C ASN A 37 -21.98 7.21 -25.43
N PHE A 38 -20.98 6.96 -26.29
CA PHE A 38 -20.93 7.45 -27.67
C PHE A 38 -22.20 7.16 -28.48
N PHE A 39 -22.83 6.00 -28.25
CA PHE A 39 -24.07 5.63 -28.94
C PHE A 39 -25.28 6.46 -28.48
N TRP A 40 -25.34 6.84 -27.20
CA TRP A 40 -26.49 7.51 -26.59
C TRP A 40 -26.45 9.03 -26.71
N GLU A 41 -25.26 9.61 -26.73
CA GLU A 41 -25.03 11.05 -26.79
C GLU A 41 -25.81 11.78 -27.91
N PRO A 42 -25.83 11.29 -29.18
CA PRO A 42 -26.58 11.94 -30.25
C PRO A 42 -28.10 11.92 -30.03
N PHE A 43 -28.64 10.87 -29.42
CA PHE A 43 -30.07 10.77 -29.12
C PHE A 43 -30.48 11.73 -28.00
N LEU A 44 -29.56 12.03 -27.09
CA LEU A 44 -29.79 12.90 -25.93
C LEU A 44 -29.39 14.36 -26.18
N GLY A 45 -28.68 14.64 -27.28
CA GLY A 45 -28.20 15.99 -27.62
C GLY A 45 -27.16 16.53 -26.63
N VAL A 46 -26.36 15.64 -26.01
CA VAL A 46 -25.32 15.99 -25.03
C VAL A 46 -23.96 15.43 -25.46
N VAL A 47 -22.89 15.98 -24.90
CA VAL A 47 -21.51 15.49 -25.08
C VAL A 47 -20.88 15.30 -23.71
N THR A 48 -20.30 14.13 -23.44
CA THR A 48 -19.67 13.85 -22.14
C THR A 48 -18.42 14.71 -21.96
N ASN A 49 -18.31 15.37 -20.81
CA ASN A 49 -17.06 16.00 -20.40
C ASN A 49 -16.07 14.93 -19.93
N GLN A 50 -15.11 14.61 -20.79
CA GLN A 50 -14.11 13.57 -20.51
C GLN A 50 -12.98 14.08 -19.59
N ALA A 51 -12.74 15.39 -19.47
CA ALA A 51 -11.57 15.92 -18.75
C ALA A 51 -11.38 15.38 -17.31
N PRO A 52 -12.41 15.29 -16.44
CA PRO A 52 -12.24 14.81 -15.06
C PRO A 52 -12.23 13.28 -14.93
N GLU A 53 -12.37 12.53 -16.04
CA GLU A 53 -12.41 11.07 -15.99
C GLU A 53 -11.02 10.51 -15.65
N ALA A 54 -10.89 9.92 -14.47
CA ALA A 54 -9.65 9.37 -13.93
C ALA A 54 -9.32 8.01 -14.58
N ILE A 55 -8.86 8.01 -15.83
CA ILE A 55 -8.43 6.81 -16.57
C ILE A 55 -7.08 7.04 -17.28
N VAL A 56 -6.48 5.96 -17.77
CA VAL A 56 -5.34 6.01 -18.69
C VAL A 56 -5.86 5.61 -20.07
N SER A 57 -5.84 6.54 -21.02
CA SER A 57 -6.46 6.34 -22.33
C SER A 57 -5.63 7.02 -23.42
N ASN A 58 -5.30 6.26 -24.47
CA ASN A 58 -4.59 6.79 -25.62
C ASN A 58 -5.49 7.65 -26.52
N SER A 59 -6.77 7.27 -26.67
CA SER A 59 -7.75 8.02 -27.49
C SER A 59 -8.03 9.39 -26.88
N GLN A 60 -8.09 9.48 -25.55
CA GLN A 60 -8.26 10.75 -24.84
C GLN A 60 -6.95 11.48 -24.53
N GLY A 61 -5.78 10.93 -24.91
CA GLY A 61 -4.47 11.52 -24.62
C GLY A 61 -4.13 11.59 -23.12
N LYS A 62 -4.64 10.67 -22.30
CA LYS A 62 -4.44 10.63 -20.86
C LYS A 62 -3.37 9.62 -20.46
N SER A 63 -2.27 10.13 -19.92
CA SER A 63 -1.17 9.33 -19.41
C SER A 63 -1.44 8.78 -18.00
N ILE A 64 -0.53 7.92 -17.52
CA ILE A 64 -0.51 7.47 -16.12
C ILE A 64 -0.36 8.62 -15.12
N ASP A 65 0.34 9.70 -15.50
CA ASP A 65 0.49 10.87 -14.65
C ASP A 65 -0.83 11.64 -14.52
N ASN A 66 -1.61 11.74 -15.61
CA ASN A 66 -2.95 12.33 -15.56
C ASN A 66 -3.84 11.53 -14.60
N TYR A 67 -3.81 10.21 -14.70
CA TYR A 67 -4.53 9.32 -13.78
C TYR A 67 -4.11 9.55 -12.33
N ARG A 68 -2.80 9.56 -12.04
CA ARG A 68 -2.26 9.81 -10.71
C ARG A 68 -2.74 11.15 -10.15
N MET A 69 -2.73 12.22 -10.95
CA MET A 69 -3.18 13.54 -10.54
C MET A 69 -4.68 13.55 -10.18
N LEU A 70 -5.54 13.02 -11.05
CA LEU A 70 -6.98 12.97 -10.81
C LEU A 70 -7.35 12.11 -9.59
N MET A 71 -6.64 11.00 -9.39
CA MET A 71 -6.76 10.17 -8.19
C MET A 71 -6.31 10.91 -6.94
N THR A 72 -5.19 11.65 -7.02
CA THR A 72 -4.70 12.46 -5.89
C THR A 72 -5.72 13.52 -5.49
N ASP A 73 -6.34 14.20 -6.45
CA ASP A 73 -7.34 15.23 -6.17
C ASP A 73 -8.62 14.63 -5.56
N SER A 74 -9.04 13.46 -6.03
CA SER A 74 -10.15 12.71 -5.43
C SER A 74 -9.84 12.30 -3.98
N PHE A 75 -8.65 11.78 -3.73
CA PHE A 75 -8.24 11.40 -2.38
C PHE A 75 -8.05 12.61 -1.47
N ARG A 76 -7.57 13.76 -1.96
CA ARG A 76 -7.51 15.00 -1.16
C ARG A 76 -8.88 15.45 -0.70
N GLU A 77 -9.87 15.34 -1.57
CA GLU A 77 -11.24 15.67 -1.20
C GLU A 77 -11.80 14.70 -0.16
N TYR A 78 -11.51 13.40 -0.30
CA TYR A 78 -11.84 12.40 0.72
C TYR A 78 -11.14 12.70 2.06
N TYR A 79 -9.86 13.08 2.01
CA TYR A 79 -9.08 13.46 3.18
C TYR A 79 -9.69 14.69 3.87
N ARG A 80 -10.14 15.70 3.12
CA ARG A 80 -10.79 16.90 3.64
C ARG A 80 -12.06 16.55 4.42
N VAL A 81 -12.95 15.75 3.84
CA VAL A 81 -14.25 15.43 4.45
C VAL A 81 -14.17 14.36 5.54
N LEU A 82 -13.15 13.50 5.54
CA LEU A 82 -12.99 12.44 6.53
C LEU A 82 -12.50 13.01 7.86
N LYS A 83 -13.12 12.59 8.97
CA LYS A 83 -12.68 12.97 10.32
C LYS A 83 -11.26 12.46 10.63
N PRO A 84 -10.46 13.20 11.41
CA PRO A 84 -9.15 12.73 11.84
C PRO A 84 -9.24 11.38 12.57
N GLY A 85 -8.27 10.50 12.34
CA GLY A 85 -8.25 9.16 12.93
C GLY A 85 -9.19 8.13 12.30
N ARG A 86 -9.97 8.49 11.28
CA ARG A 86 -10.90 7.57 10.61
C ARG A 86 -10.30 6.88 9.39
N TRP A 87 -11.00 5.83 8.97
CA TRP A 87 -10.56 4.90 7.93
C TRP A 87 -11.20 5.18 6.57
N MET A 88 -10.46 4.79 5.55
CA MET A 88 -10.91 4.68 4.18
C MET A 88 -10.51 3.31 3.64
N THR A 89 -11.40 2.72 2.83
CA THR A 89 -11.11 1.50 2.09
C THR A 89 -11.27 1.77 0.60
N VAL A 90 -10.25 1.39 -0.16
CA VAL A 90 -10.22 1.50 -1.62
C VAL A 90 -10.26 0.09 -2.20
N GLU A 91 -11.30 -0.24 -2.95
CA GLU A 91 -11.27 -1.41 -3.83
C GLU A 91 -10.46 -1.06 -5.08
N PHE A 92 -9.53 -1.92 -5.46
CA PHE A 92 -8.73 -1.70 -6.64
C PHE A 92 -8.37 -3.02 -7.34
N SER A 93 -8.70 -3.11 -8.64
CA SER A 93 -8.39 -4.29 -9.46
C SER A 93 -7.62 -3.88 -10.71
N ASN A 94 -6.29 -4.04 -10.66
CA ASN A 94 -5.46 -3.88 -11.85
C ASN A 94 -4.21 -4.76 -11.76
N THR A 95 -3.83 -5.37 -12.88
CA THR A 95 -2.65 -6.24 -12.98
C THR A 95 -1.35 -5.47 -13.23
N LYS A 96 -1.42 -4.18 -13.60
CA LYS A 96 -0.24 -3.36 -13.91
C LYS A 96 0.34 -2.70 -12.66
N ALA A 97 1.58 -3.06 -12.33
CA ALA A 97 2.34 -2.48 -11.22
C ALA A 97 2.43 -0.94 -11.29
N ALA A 98 2.52 -0.37 -12.49
CA ALA A 98 2.56 1.09 -12.68
C ALA A 98 1.29 1.80 -12.18
N VAL A 99 0.10 1.22 -12.39
CA VAL A 99 -1.18 1.80 -11.93
C VAL A 99 -1.32 1.64 -10.43
N TRP A 100 -0.87 0.50 -9.90
CA TRP A 100 -0.80 0.26 -8.47
C TRP A 100 0.08 1.30 -7.74
N ASN A 101 1.29 1.53 -8.25
CA ASN A 101 2.19 2.54 -7.73
C ASN A 101 1.58 3.95 -7.81
N ALA A 102 0.88 4.27 -8.91
CA ALA A 102 0.19 5.54 -9.05
C ALA A 102 -0.87 5.77 -7.94
N ILE A 103 -1.64 4.74 -7.57
CA ILE A 103 -2.62 4.85 -6.47
C ILE A 103 -1.94 5.01 -5.12
N GLN A 104 -0.91 4.23 -4.83
CA GLN A 104 -0.19 4.36 -3.56
C GLN A 104 0.38 5.78 -3.40
N ILE A 105 1.03 6.30 -4.45
CA ILE A 105 1.54 7.67 -4.46
C ILE A 105 0.40 8.69 -4.29
N ALA A 106 -0.75 8.47 -4.94
CA ALA A 106 -1.89 9.37 -4.83
C ALA A 106 -2.48 9.40 -3.41
N LEU A 107 -2.58 8.24 -2.73
CA LEU A 107 -3.04 8.15 -1.34
C LEU A 107 -2.06 8.87 -0.40
N GLU A 108 -0.77 8.61 -0.59
CA GLU A 108 0.32 9.22 0.18
C GLU A 108 0.34 10.75 -0.01
N HIS A 109 0.26 11.24 -1.24
CA HIS A 109 0.21 12.68 -1.54
C HIS A 109 -1.07 13.37 -1.06
N ALA A 110 -2.16 12.63 -0.86
CA ALA A 110 -3.37 13.13 -0.22
C ALA A 110 -3.25 13.19 1.32
N GLY A 111 -2.20 12.59 1.90
CA GLY A 111 -1.93 12.60 3.35
C GLY A 111 -2.43 11.37 4.10
N PHE A 112 -2.98 10.37 3.40
CA PHE A 112 -3.37 9.10 4.01
C PHE A 112 -2.16 8.24 4.36
N VAL A 113 -2.31 7.43 5.40
CA VAL A 113 -1.36 6.37 5.74
C VAL A 113 -1.97 5.03 5.38
N VAL A 114 -1.30 4.26 4.52
CA VAL A 114 -1.69 2.90 4.18
C VAL A 114 -1.32 1.97 5.34
N ALA A 115 -2.27 1.14 5.75
CA ALA A 115 -2.11 0.24 6.90
C ALA A 115 -2.31 -1.24 6.56
N ASN A 116 -2.94 -1.54 5.42
CA ASN A 116 -3.02 -2.91 4.91
C ASN A 116 -3.34 -2.88 3.41
N VAL A 117 -2.80 -3.85 2.68
CA VAL A 117 -3.20 -4.21 1.32
C VAL A 117 -3.50 -5.71 1.34
N SER A 118 -4.77 -6.06 1.22
CA SER A 118 -5.24 -7.45 1.23
C SER A 118 -5.87 -7.82 -0.10
N THR A 119 -5.78 -9.09 -0.49
CA THR A 119 -6.50 -9.61 -1.66
C THR A 119 -7.93 -10.01 -1.27
N LEU A 120 -8.90 -9.70 -2.14
CA LEU A 120 -10.30 -10.10 -2.03
C LEU A 120 -10.57 -11.22 -3.04
N ASP A 121 -10.89 -12.41 -2.54
CA ASP A 121 -11.29 -13.53 -3.39
C ASP A 121 -12.80 -13.48 -3.68
N LYS A 122 -13.17 -12.97 -4.87
CA LYS A 122 -14.57 -12.99 -5.33
C LYS A 122 -14.95 -14.42 -5.73
N LYS A 123 -15.70 -15.10 -4.86
CA LYS A 123 -16.25 -16.46 -5.06
C LYS A 123 -17.12 -16.64 -6.33
N GLN A 124 -17.53 -15.56 -7.00
CA GLN A 124 -18.30 -15.61 -8.24
C GLN A 124 -17.58 -14.84 -9.36
N LYS A 125 -16.91 -15.59 -10.26
CA LYS A 125 -16.17 -15.04 -11.40
C LYS A 125 -17.15 -14.56 -12.48
N GLY A 126 -17.10 -13.29 -12.84
CA GLY A 126 -17.89 -12.74 -13.95
C GLY A 126 -17.53 -13.37 -15.30
N PHE A 127 -18.47 -13.38 -16.25
CA PHE A 127 -18.38 -14.10 -17.55
C PHE A 127 -17.08 -13.88 -18.36
N LYS A 128 -16.41 -12.72 -18.24
CA LYS A 128 -15.11 -12.44 -18.89
C LYS A 128 -13.89 -13.12 -18.23
N ALA A 129 -14.00 -13.62 -17.00
CA ALA A 129 -12.92 -14.29 -16.28
C ALA A 129 -12.78 -15.79 -16.62
N LEU A 130 -13.70 -16.34 -17.41
CA LEU A 130 -13.70 -17.74 -17.84
C LEU A 130 -12.93 -17.99 -19.16
N MET A 131 -12.60 -16.94 -19.92
CA MET A 131 -12.17 -17.08 -21.33
C MET A 131 -10.73 -16.64 -21.65
N THR A 132 -9.93 -16.22 -20.66
CA THR A 132 -8.52 -15.82 -20.89
C THR A 132 -7.58 -16.45 -19.85
N PRO A 133 -6.50 -17.14 -20.26
CA PRO A 133 -5.56 -17.81 -19.34
C PRO A 133 -4.70 -16.86 -18.50
N THR A 134 -4.70 -15.56 -18.82
CA THR A 134 -3.80 -14.53 -18.25
C THR A 134 -4.42 -13.68 -17.14
N ALA A 135 -5.63 -14.01 -16.68
CA ALA A 135 -6.36 -13.16 -15.75
C ALA A 135 -6.08 -13.55 -14.28
N VAL A 136 -4.89 -13.21 -13.76
CA VAL A 136 -4.73 -13.08 -12.30
C VAL A 136 -5.45 -11.80 -11.88
N LYS A 137 -6.77 -11.91 -11.69
CA LYS A 137 -7.62 -10.83 -11.15
C LYS A 137 -7.69 -11.00 -9.64
N GLN A 138 -6.69 -10.49 -8.93
CA GLN A 138 -6.82 -10.29 -7.49
C GLN A 138 -7.34 -8.88 -7.28
N ASP A 139 -8.58 -8.76 -6.79
CA ASP A 139 -9.10 -7.48 -6.36
C ASP A 139 -8.39 -7.13 -5.06
N LEU A 140 -7.66 -6.03 -5.03
CA LEU A 140 -6.96 -5.55 -3.85
C LEU A 140 -7.88 -4.63 -3.05
N ILE A 141 -7.82 -4.77 -1.74
CA ILE A 141 -8.49 -3.92 -0.78
C ILE A 141 -7.38 -3.17 -0.04
N ILE A 142 -7.30 -1.87 -0.27
CA ILE A 142 -6.37 -0.98 0.41
C ILE A 142 -7.09 -0.39 1.61
N SER A 143 -6.58 -0.66 2.80
CA SER A 143 -7.03 0.01 4.02
C SER A 143 -6.08 1.14 4.36
N ALA A 144 -6.59 2.36 4.32
CA ALA A 144 -5.84 3.57 4.63
C ALA A 144 -6.56 4.37 5.70
N TYR A 145 -5.84 5.22 6.43
CA TYR A 145 -6.45 6.07 7.44
C TYR A 145 -5.95 7.50 7.38
N LYS A 146 -6.80 8.41 7.84
CA LYS A 146 -6.41 9.78 8.15
C LYS A 146 -5.73 9.80 9.53
N PRO A 147 -4.53 10.37 9.66
CA PRO A 147 -3.88 10.54 10.96
C PRO A 147 -4.76 11.29 11.97
N SER A 148 -4.50 11.08 13.26
CA SER A 148 -5.22 11.81 14.31
C SER A 148 -4.77 13.27 14.34
N SER A 149 -5.65 14.20 14.72
CA SER A 149 -5.27 15.61 14.88
C SER A 149 -4.15 15.78 15.89
N THR A 150 -4.17 15.00 16.98
CA THR A 150 -3.12 14.98 18.00
C THR A 150 -1.75 14.60 17.43
N LEU A 151 -1.68 13.67 16.46
CA LEU A 151 -0.42 13.31 15.83
C LEU A 151 0.08 14.43 14.92
N GLU A 152 -0.83 15.02 14.13
CA GLU A 152 -0.51 16.15 13.25
C GLU A 152 0.02 17.36 14.05
N GLU A 153 -0.64 17.70 15.17
CA GLU A 153 -0.24 18.79 16.06
C GLU A 153 1.14 18.58 16.68
N ARG A 154 1.44 17.36 17.16
CA ARG A 154 2.76 17.05 17.76
C ARG A 154 3.89 17.17 16.73
N VAL A 155 3.68 16.69 15.52
CA VAL A 155 4.67 16.75 14.44
C VAL A 155 4.89 18.18 13.97
N ALA A 156 3.85 19.01 13.98
CA ALA A 156 3.95 20.43 13.65
C ALA A 156 4.66 21.25 14.75
N PHE A 157 4.48 20.89 16.03
CA PHE A 157 5.06 21.65 17.15
C PHE A 157 6.54 21.34 17.39
N GLU A 158 6.97 20.09 17.16
CA GLU A 158 8.37 19.65 17.35
C GLU A 158 8.92 18.97 16.09
N PRO A 159 9.11 19.74 14.99
CA PRO A 159 9.61 19.18 13.75
C PRO A 159 11.02 18.60 13.93
N GLY A 160 11.19 17.33 13.55
CA GLY A 160 12.47 16.63 13.65
C GLY A 160 12.80 16.06 15.04
N ASN A 161 11.84 16.02 15.97
CA ASN A 161 12.03 15.29 17.24
C ASN A 161 11.81 13.77 17.04
N ALA A 162 12.71 12.95 17.59
CA ALA A 162 12.57 11.49 17.66
C ALA A 162 11.26 11.06 18.34
N ASP A 163 10.75 11.82 19.32
CA ASP A 163 9.48 11.52 19.99
C ASP A 163 8.28 11.51 19.03
N ALA A 164 8.30 12.37 18.00
CA ALA A 164 7.26 12.41 16.97
C ALA A 164 7.27 11.14 16.12
N ALA A 165 8.46 10.62 15.78
CA ALA A 165 8.58 9.33 15.09
C ALA A 165 8.07 8.17 15.94
N TRP A 166 8.40 8.12 17.23
CA TRP A 166 7.90 7.06 18.12
C TRP A 166 6.41 7.14 18.37
N GLU A 167 5.84 8.35 18.43
CA GLU A 167 4.40 8.53 18.50
C GLU A 167 3.70 8.09 17.23
N PHE A 168 4.26 8.39 16.05
CA PHE A 168 3.76 7.87 14.78
C PHE A 168 3.74 6.33 14.80
N VAL A 169 4.86 5.68 15.14
CA VAL A 169 4.96 4.21 15.20
C VAL A 169 3.93 3.64 16.18
N ARG A 170 3.80 4.23 17.37
CA ARG A 170 2.83 3.79 18.38
C ARG A 170 1.39 3.87 17.87
N GLN A 171 1.01 4.98 17.24
CA GLN A 171 -0.32 5.14 16.67
C GLN A 171 -0.57 4.24 15.46
N HIS A 172 0.46 3.99 14.65
CA HIS A 172 0.38 3.08 13.52
C HIS A 172 0.17 1.64 14.00
N LEU A 173 1.02 1.13 14.90
CA LEU A 173 0.90 -0.21 15.50
C LEU A 173 -0.45 -0.43 16.20
N ARG A 174 -1.04 0.61 16.80
CA ARG A 174 -2.38 0.55 17.41
C ARG A 174 -3.48 0.26 16.38
N ARG A 175 -3.29 0.67 15.13
CA ARG A 175 -4.25 0.53 14.03
C ARG A 175 -4.06 -0.76 13.24
N LEU A 176 -2.89 -1.39 13.32
CA LEU A 176 -2.60 -2.64 12.64
C LEU A 176 -3.27 -3.83 13.34
N PRO A 177 -3.75 -4.84 12.58
CA PRO A 177 -4.24 -6.07 13.17
C PRO A 177 -3.15 -6.73 14.02
N VAL A 178 -3.51 -7.25 15.20
CA VAL A 178 -2.55 -7.95 16.09
C VAL A 178 -2.17 -9.31 15.51
N PHE A 179 -3.14 -10.01 14.92
CA PHE A 179 -2.94 -11.32 14.33
C PHE A 179 -3.86 -11.49 13.12
N VAL A 180 -3.36 -12.15 12.07
CA VAL A 180 -4.13 -12.49 10.87
C VAL A 180 -3.92 -13.98 10.61
N SER A 181 -5.00 -14.68 10.32
CA SER A 181 -4.95 -16.09 9.96
C SER A 181 -5.90 -16.41 8.82
N GLN A 182 -5.42 -17.20 7.86
CA GLN A 182 -6.23 -17.76 6.78
C GLN A 182 -6.10 -19.28 6.79
N HIS A 183 -7.21 -20.01 6.66
CA HIS A 183 -7.22 -21.48 6.57
C HIS A 183 -6.41 -22.17 7.69
N GLU A 184 -6.57 -21.72 8.94
CA GLU A 184 -5.83 -22.21 10.12
C GLU A 184 -4.31 -22.05 10.04
N CYS A 185 -3.82 -21.19 9.15
CA CYS A 185 -2.43 -20.77 9.06
C CYS A 185 -2.30 -19.31 9.50
N GLY A 186 -1.35 -19.03 10.39
CA GLY A 186 -1.04 -17.66 10.80
C GLY A 186 -0.15 -16.99 9.76
N GLU A 187 -0.47 -15.74 9.43
CA GLU A 187 0.25 -14.92 8.46
C GLU A 187 1.02 -13.80 9.15
N VAL A 188 2.18 -13.45 8.59
CA VAL A 188 2.94 -12.29 9.03
C VAL A 188 2.23 -11.01 8.57
N VAL A 189 1.95 -10.11 9.51
CA VAL A 189 1.46 -8.77 9.20
C VAL A 189 2.65 -7.92 8.74
N THR A 190 2.81 -7.78 7.43
CA THR A 190 3.95 -7.09 6.80
C THR A 190 4.18 -5.68 7.35
N GLU A 191 3.11 -4.92 7.61
CA GLU A 191 3.18 -3.56 8.15
C GLU A 191 3.73 -3.49 9.59
N ARG A 192 3.85 -4.63 10.30
CA ARG A 192 4.51 -4.71 11.62
C ARG A 192 6.02 -4.98 11.55
N LEU A 193 6.57 -5.18 10.35
CA LEU A 193 8.01 -5.40 10.18
C LEU A 193 8.77 -4.09 10.32
N ARG A 194 9.97 -4.14 10.92
CA ARG A 194 10.80 -2.94 11.16
C ARG A 194 11.01 -2.03 9.96
N HIS A 195 11.21 -2.60 8.78
CA HIS A 195 11.48 -1.83 7.57
C HIS A 195 10.20 -1.14 7.04
N MET A 196 9.05 -1.82 7.10
CA MET A 196 7.77 -1.22 6.76
C MET A 196 7.44 -0.08 7.73
N LEU A 197 7.64 -0.29 9.04
CA LEU A 197 7.45 0.76 10.04
C LEU A 197 8.36 1.97 9.80
N TYR A 198 9.61 1.75 9.41
CA TYR A 198 10.54 2.82 9.03
C TYR A 198 10.06 3.56 7.79
N ASP A 199 9.71 2.85 6.71
CA ASP A 199 9.25 3.44 5.45
C ASP A 199 7.98 4.27 5.68
N ARG A 200 7.02 3.77 6.47
CA ARG A 200 5.80 4.51 6.83
C ARG A 200 6.11 5.78 7.63
N MET A 201 7.05 5.70 8.57
CA MET A 201 7.49 6.85 9.36
C MET A 201 8.17 7.90 8.47
N VAL A 202 9.06 7.49 7.58
CA VAL A 202 9.75 8.38 6.63
C VAL A 202 8.73 9.05 5.70
N SER A 203 7.86 8.28 5.03
CA SER A 203 6.83 8.83 4.15
C SER A 203 5.94 9.84 4.88
N PHE A 204 5.53 9.53 6.11
CA PHE A 204 4.72 10.43 6.92
C PHE A 204 5.40 11.78 7.18
N HIS A 205 6.71 11.82 7.49
CA HIS A 205 7.45 13.08 7.73
C HIS A 205 7.70 13.85 6.43
N ILE A 206 8.12 13.16 5.35
CA ILE A 206 8.40 13.79 4.05
C ILE A 206 7.15 14.48 3.50
N GLN A 207 5.99 13.84 3.57
CA GLN A 207 4.72 14.42 3.11
C GLN A 207 4.34 15.72 3.84
N ARG A 208 4.81 15.89 5.08
CA ARG A 208 4.55 17.06 5.92
C ARG A 208 5.63 18.13 5.76
N ASN A 209 6.59 17.93 4.85
CA ASN A 209 7.79 18.75 4.70
C ASN A 209 8.56 18.92 6.01
N VAL A 210 8.57 17.87 6.85
CA VAL A 210 9.33 17.81 8.11
C VAL A 210 10.54 16.93 7.91
N ALA A 211 11.67 17.30 8.51
CA ALA A 211 12.87 16.49 8.49
C ALA A 211 12.62 15.12 9.15
N VAL A 212 13.16 14.06 8.54
CA VAL A 212 13.12 12.72 9.14
C VAL A 212 14.02 12.73 10.38
N PRO A 213 13.48 12.45 11.58
CA PRO A 213 14.21 12.68 12.84
C PRO A 213 15.23 11.60 13.18
N LEU A 214 15.17 10.44 12.51
CA LEU A 214 15.97 9.27 12.84
C LEU A 214 16.53 8.66 11.56
N SER A 215 17.82 8.31 11.56
CA SER A 215 18.40 7.43 10.56
C SER A 215 17.87 6.00 10.71
N ILE A 216 18.03 5.17 9.68
CA ILE A 216 17.61 3.77 9.73
C ILE A 216 18.26 2.97 10.87
N GLY A 217 19.52 3.27 11.19
CA GLY A 217 20.27 2.61 12.28
C GLY A 217 19.73 2.99 13.65
N GLU A 218 19.54 4.29 13.90
CA GLU A 218 18.95 4.80 15.15
C GLU A 218 17.52 4.30 15.32
N PHE A 219 16.75 4.28 14.23
CA PHE A 219 15.38 3.75 14.25
C PHE A 219 15.35 2.27 14.60
N TYR A 220 16.20 1.42 14.01
CA TYR A 220 16.19 -0.01 14.36
C TYR A 220 16.63 -0.28 15.79
N ALA A 221 17.64 0.44 16.29
CA ALA A 221 18.05 0.34 17.68
C ALA A 221 16.91 0.75 18.62
N GLY A 222 16.36 1.97 18.44
CA GLY A 222 15.28 2.48 19.28
C GLY A 222 13.97 1.68 19.17
N LEU A 223 13.66 1.10 18.01
CA LEU A 223 12.47 0.28 17.81
C LEU A 223 12.50 -0.98 18.69
N SER A 224 13.67 -1.64 18.77
CA SER A 224 13.86 -2.83 19.61
C SER A 224 13.83 -2.53 21.11
N GLU A 225 14.17 -1.31 21.52
CA GLU A 225 14.06 -0.87 22.91
C GLU A 225 12.62 -0.43 23.27
N ALA A 226 11.94 0.24 22.35
CA ALA A 226 10.64 0.85 22.60
C ALA A 226 9.46 -0.12 22.47
N PHE A 227 9.57 -1.15 21.62
CA PHE A 227 8.47 -2.05 21.29
C PHE A 227 8.91 -3.53 21.35
N PRO A 228 8.12 -4.41 21.99
CA PRO A 228 8.41 -5.84 22.01
C PRO A 228 8.33 -6.46 20.60
N GLU A 229 9.34 -7.27 20.28
CA GLU A 229 9.42 -8.03 19.04
C GLU A 229 8.92 -9.47 19.23
N ARG A 230 8.12 -9.98 18.28
CA ARG A 230 7.72 -11.39 18.16
C ARG A 230 7.72 -11.81 16.69
N ASP A 231 8.34 -12.94 16.37
CA ASP A 231 8.42 -13.48 15.01
C ASP A 231 8.88 -12.45 13.94
N GLY A 232 9.76 -11.51 14.32
CA GLY A 232 10.24 -10.43 13.44
C GLY A 232 9.30 -9.22 13.27
N MET A 233 8.18 -9.21 13.98
CA MET A 233 7.18 -8.14 14.01
C MET A 233 7.22 -7.38 15.34
N TYR A 234 6.83 -6.11 15.31
CA TYR A 234 6.77 -5.26 16.51
C TYR A 234 5.33 -5.03 16.97
N PHE A 235 5.15 -4.95 18.29
CA PHE A 235 3.85 -4.85 18.95
C PHE A 235 3.84 -3.77 20.01
N LEU A 236 2.66 -3.27 20.34
CA LEU A 236 2.49 -2.54 21.59
C LEU A 236 2.54 -3.53 22.77
N PRO A 237 3.01 -3.11 23.96
CA PRO A 237 3.10 -4.00 25.12
C PRO A 237 1.78 -4.68 25.49
N ASP A 238 0.64 -4.01 25.30
CA ASP A 238 -0.70 -4.53 25.55
C ASP A 238 -1.18 -5.53 24.49
N GLN A 239 -0.58 -5.54 23.29
CA GLN A 239 -0.92 -6.46 22.19
C GLN A 239 -0.21 -7.81 22.30
N VAL A 240 0.89 -7.90 23.08
CA VAL A 240 1.75 -9.11 23.12
C VAL A 240 1.00 -10.35 23.58
N SER A 241 0.22 -10.24 24.66
CA SER A 241 -0.50 -11.38 25.22
C SER A 241 -1.61 -11.89 24.28
N GLU A 242 -2.23 -11.00 23.50
CA GLU A 242 -3.20 -11.38 22.48
C GLU A 242 -2.52 -12.11 21.31
N TYR A 243 -1.39 -11.59 20.83
CA TYR A 243 -0.60 -12.24 19.79
C TYR A 243 -0.16 -13.65 20.20
N GLU A 244 0.45 -13.78 21.38
CA GLU A 244 0.99 -15.05 21.86
C GLU A 244 -0.11 -16.11 22.02
N ARG A 245 -1.31 -15.73 22.49
CA ARG A 245 -2.46 -16.64 22.59
C ARG A 245 -2.88 -17.16 21.21
N SER A 246 -3.12 -16.24 20.26
CA SER A 246 -3.52 -16.59 18.90
C SER A 246 -2.44 -17.42 18.19
N ARG A 247 -1.17 -17.12 18.45
CA ARG A 247 -0.01 -17.84 17.89
C ARG A 247 0.09 -19.27 18.39
N MET A 248 -0.28 -19.54 19.65
CA MET A 248 -0.29 -20.89 20.25
C MET A 248 -1.44 -21.75 19.75
N GLU A 249 -2.60 -21.14 19.45
CA GLU A 249 -3.76 -21.85 18.91
C GLU A 249 -3.52 -22.37 17.48
N ILE A 250 -2.56 -21.77 16.77
CA ILE A 250 -2.23 -22.13 15.39
C ILE A 250 -0.96 -22.99 15.31
N GLY A 251 -1.11 -24.22 14.80
CA GLY A 251 0.00 -25.16 14.63
C GLY A 251 0.95 -24.88 13.45
N LYS A 252 0.54 -24.07 12.46
CA LYS A 252 1.34 -23.71 11.28
C LYS A 252 1.37 -22.20 11.07
N PHE A 253 2.57 -21.64 10.93
CA PHE A 253 2.76 -20.22 10.69
C PHE A 253 3.66 -20.02 9.50
N GLU A 254 3.14 -19.33 8.51
CA GLU A 254 3.91 -19.00 7.33
C GLU A 254 4.86 -17.88 7.66
N GLN A 255 6.12 -18.25 7.91
CA GLN A 255 7.21 -17.30 7.80
C GLN A 255 7.23 -16.78 6.37
N LEU A 256 7.22 -15.45 6.19
CA LEU A 256 7.27 -14.76 4.90
C LEU A 256 8.18 -15.51 3.91
N GLN A 257 7.56 -16.14 2.91
CA GLN A 257 8.17 -16.23 1.60
C GLN A 257 7.88 -14.88 0.95
N LEU A 258 8.80 -13.94 1.11
CA LEU A 258 8.74 -12.65 0.42
C LEU A 258 8.59 -12.95 -1.09
N PHE A 259 7.46 -12.57 -1.69
CA PHE A 259 7.31 -12.69 -3.13
C PHE A 259 8.08 -11.55 -3.79
N VAL A 260 9.07 -11.89 -4.60
CA VAL A 260 9.84 -10.92 -5.39
C VAL A 260 9.01 -10.55 -6.61
N ASN A 261 8.35 -9.39 -6.60
CA ASN A 261 7.46 -8.94 -7.68
C ASN A 261 7.90 -7.61 -8.33
N ASP A 262 8.82 -6.89 -7.69
CA ASP A 262 9.43 -5.66 -8.17
C ASP A 262 10.87 -5.53 -7.61
N GLU A 263 11.60 -4.51 -8.04
CA GLU A 263 12.97 -4.28 -7.60
C GLU A 263 13.10 -4.11 -6.07
N LYS A 264 12.15 -3.39 -5.45
CA LYS A 264 12.16 -3.14 -4.01
C LYS A 264 11.96 -4.41 -3.20
N SER A 265 10.99 -5.24 -3.58
CA SER A 265 10.73 -6.55 -2.98
C SER A 265 11.86 -7.55 -3.26
N ALA A 266 12.54 -7.45 -4.42
CA ALA A 266 13.75 -8.22 -4.73
C ALA A 266 14.90 -7.90 -3.77
N ILE A 267 15.21 -6.61 -3.60
CA ILE A 267 16.20 -6.12 -2.63
C ILE A 267 15.81 -6.55 -1.21
N GLN A 268 14.54 -6.45 -0.84
CA GLN A 268 14.05 -6.86 0.47
C GLN A 268 14.17 -8.37 0.71
N TRP A 269 13.86 -9.19 -0.29
CA TRP A 269 14.04 -10.63 -0.22
C TRP A 269 15.51 -10.97 0.01
N VAL A 270 16.41 -10.37 -0.78
CA VAL A 270 17.86 -10.58 -0.63
C VAL A 270 18.33 -10.12 0.75
N ARG A 271 17.88 -8.95 1.24
CA ARG A 271 18.16 -8.47 2.61
C ARG A 271 17.69 -9.48 3.66
N SER A 272 16.48 -10.02 3.52
CA SER A 272 15.92 -10.97 4.49
C SER A 272 16.74 -12.27 4.58
N GLN A 273 17.28 -12.74 3.46
CA GLN A 273 18.14 -13.92 3.40
C GLN A 273 19.48 -13.64 4.07
N LEU A 274 20.14 -12.53 3.71
CA LEU A 274 21.44 -12.14 4.26
C LEU A 274 21.37 -11.78 5.75
N LEU A 275 20.23 -11.27 6.23
CA LEU A 275 19.99 -11.01 7.66
C LEU A 275 19.87 -12.29 8.49
N ARG A 276 19.35 -13.38 7.90
CA ARG A 276 19.23 -14.67 8.59
C ARG A 276 20.58 -15.38 8.70
N SER A 277 21.38 -15.31 7.64
CA SER A 277 22.74 -15.84 7.62
C SER A 277 23.53 -15.13 6.52
N PRO A 278 24.80 -14.74 6.78
CA PRO A 278 25.72 -14.38 5.71
C PRO A 278 25.81 -15.54 4.71
N MET A 279 25.59 -15.27 3.42
CA MET A 279 25.60 -16.26 2.35
C MET A 279 26.49 -15.78 1.21
N LYS A 280 27.20 -16.70 0.56
CA LYS A 280 27.97 -16.38 -0.66
C LYS A 280 27.03 -16.25 -1.85
N TYR A 281 27.44 -15.50 -2.86
CA TYR A 281 26.69 -15.36 -4.12
C TYR A 281 26.26 -16.71 -4.72
N GLN A 282 27.14 -17.72 -4.67
CA GLN A 282 26.88 -19.06 -5.23
C GLN A 282 25.76 -19.80 -4.48
N ASP A 283 25.55 -19.51 -3.20
CA ASP A 283 24.51 -20.13 -2.37
C ASP A 283 23.19 -19.35 -2.47
N LEU A 284 23.27 -18.04 -2.64
CA LEU A 284 22.12 -17.14 -2.76
C LEU A 284 21.49 -17.15 -4.16
N SER A 285 22.30 -17.27 -5.21
CA SER A 285 21.85 -17.22 -6.61
C SER A 285 20.79 -18.27 -6.98
N PRO A 286 20.92 -19.56 -6.58
CA PRO A 286 19.90 -20.57 -6.87
C PRO A 286 18.59 -20.30 -6.13
N LEU A 287 18.66 -19.78 -4.91
CA LEU A 287 17.49 -19.42 -4.10
C LEU A 287 16.75 -18.23 -4.72
N TYR A 288 17.47 -17.20 -5.14
CA TYR A 288 16.89 -16.03 -5.81
C TYR A 288 16.26 -16.41 -7.15
N MET A 289 16.95 -17.22 -7.97
CA MET A 289 16.38 -17.69 -9.25
C MET A 289 15.09 -18.48 -9.04
N LYS A 290 15.01 -19.31 -8.01
CA LYS A 290 13.81 -20.10 -7.71
C LYS A 290 12.62 -19.21 -7.35
N GLU A 291 12.84 -18.11 -6.62
CA GLU A 291 11.77 -17.16 -6.27
C GLU A 291 11.45 -16.19 -7.43
N ALA A 292 12.45 -15.69 -8.15
CA ALA A 292 12.25 -14.83 -9.31
C ALA A 292 11.48 -15.54 -10.45
N GLN A 293 11.74 -16.85 -10.66
CA GLN A 293 11.01 -17.67 -11.65
C GLN A 293 9.55 -17.94 -11.28
N ARG A 294 9.16 -17.81 -10.00
CA ARG A 294 7.78 -18.04 -9.56
C ARG A 294 6.84 -16.86 -9.87
N VAL A 295 7.40 -15.67 -10.09
CA VAL A 295 6.63 -14.43 -10.11
C VAL A 295 6.78 -13.65 -11.42
N TRP A 296 7.92 -13.77 -12.13
CA TRP A 296 8.08 -13.08 -13.42
C TRP A 296 7.39 -13.80 -14.57
N GLU A 297 6.38 -13.13 -15.15
CA GLU A 297 5.79 -13.54 -16.43
C GLU A 297 6.83 -13.43 -17.55
N LYS A 298 6.61 -14.20 -18.63
CA LYS A 298 7.50 -14.33 -19.81
C LYS A 298 7.84 -13.03 -20.56
N HIS A 299 7.42 -11.86 -20.08
CA HIS A 299 7.50 -10.57 -20.77
C HIS A 299 8.19 -9.46 -19.98
N GLU A 300 8.57 -9.68 -18.72
CA GLU A 300 9.46 -8.78 -17.97
C GLU A 300 10.84 -9.43 -17.86
N GLN A 301 11.92 -8.65 -18.00
CA GLN A 301 13.25 -9.18 -17.73
C GLN A 301 13.48 -9.22 -16.21
N PRO A 302 13.76 -10.40 -15.62
CA PRO A 302 15.16 -10.60 -15.31
C PRO A 302 15.97 -9.66 -14.42
N LEU A 303 15.48 -8.80 -13.51
CA LEU A 303 16.35 -8.01 -12.60
C LEU A 303 17.39 -8.93 -11.93
N GLU A 304 18.64 -8.79 -12.35
CA GLU A 304 19.69 -9.74 -12.01
C GLU A 304 20.12 -9.57 -10.55
N LEU A 305 20.32 -10.69 -9.85
CA LEU A 305 20.80 -10.67 -8.46
C LEU A 305 22.11 -9.89 -8.32
N ARG A 306 22.98 -9.91 -9.34
CA ARG A 306 24.22 -9.12 -9.36
C ARG A 306 23.96 -7.63 -9.33
N THR A 307 23.03 -7.13 -10.13
CA THR A 307 22.64 -5.72 -10.16
C THR A 307 22.13 -5.28 -8.78
N ILE A 308 21.24 -6.07 -8.19
CA ILE A 308 20.71 -5.82 -6.84
C ILE A 308 21.82 -5.76 -5.79
N LEU A 309 22.74 -6.73 -5.81
CA LEU A 309 23.85 -6.77 -4.85
C LEU A 309 24.82 -5.60 -5.03
N GLN A 310 25.13 -5.22 -6.27
CA GLN A 310 26.03 -4.11 -6.58
C GLN A 310 25.43 -2.73 -6.24
N GLU A 311 24.12 -2.55 -6.45
CA GLU A 311 23.47 -1.25 -6.26
C GLU A 311 22.99 -1.02 -4.82
N SER A 312 22.68 -2.09 -4.08
CA SER A 312 21.99 -1.99 -2.78
C SER A 312 22.74 -2.57 -1.59
N PHE A 313 23.92 -3.18 -1.79
CA PHE A 313 24.72 -3.83 -0.75
C PHE A 313 26.21 -3.52 -0.91
N VAL A 314 26.97 -3.61 0.18
CA VAL A 314 28.43 -3.42 0.17
C VAL A 314 29.08 -4.80 0.06
N GLU A 315 29.99 -4.97 -0.90
CA GLU A 315 30.81 -6.19 -1.00
C GLU A 315 31.90 -6.16 0.07
N ASP A 316 31.90 -7.15 0.95
CA ASP A 316 33.01 -7.52 1.86
C ASP A 316 33.72 -8.78 1.35
#